data_AF-A0A937HEJ7-F1
#
_entry.id   AF-A0A937HEJ7-F1
#
_cell.length_a   1.000
_cell.length_b   1.000
_cell.length_c   1.000
_cell.angle_alpha   90.00
_cell.angle_beta   90.00
_cell.angle_gamma   90.00
#
_symmetry.space_group_name_H-M   'P 1'
#
loop_
_entity.id
_entity.type
_entity.pdbx_description
1 polymer ?
#
loop_
_entity_poly.entity_id
_entity_poly.type
_entity_poly.pdbx_seq_one_letter_code
_entity_poly.pdbx_strand_id
1 'polypeptide(L)'
;MQNHSLIGQIEEQLSQTRQSGTFKIEHPISSPQQPELQINHEQATINLCANNYLGLANHPRLIEAAKEGLDHYGYGMASVRFICGTQTIHQQLEHKLSLFLGMDDTILYSSCFDANAGLFETLLNSEDAVISDALNHASIIDGIRLCKAKRYRYKNRDMADLEQCLIQAKSAGTRHMLIVTDGVFSMDGSIAKLKEVCDLADQHQALVMVDDSHATGFLGADGRGSHEYCDVMNRIDIITGTLGKALGGAAGGFTCAHKSIIAWLRQRS
;
A
#
# COMPACT_ATOMS: atom_id res chain seq x y z
N MET A 1 -47.02 -8.40 -2.73
CA MET A 1 -45.68 -8.51 -2.13
C MET A 1 -44.71 -8.71 -3.27
N GLN A 2 -44.00 -7.67 -3.70
CA GLN A 2 -42.94 -7.85 -4.70
C GLN A 2 -41.83 -8.65 -4.02
N ASN A 3 -41.55 -9.82 -4.59
CA ASN A 3 -40.50 -10.71 -4.12
C ASN A 3 -39.17 -10.05 -4.49
N HIS A 4 -38.63 -9.19 -3.62
CA HIS A 4 -37.33 -8.56 -3.83
C HIS A 4 -36.25 -9.60 -3.63
N SER A 5 -36.00 -10.40 -4.68
CA SER A 5 -34.82 -11.26 -4.71
C SER A 5 -33.58 -10.38 -4.73
N LEU A 6 -32.51 -10.84 -4.06
CA LEU A 6 -31.20 -10.18 -4.13
C LEU A 6 -30.79 -9.93 -5.59
N ILE A 7 -31.07 -10.87 -6.49
CA ILE A 7 -30.82 -10.74 -7.93
C ILE A 7 -31.58 -9.55 -8.53
N GLY A 8 -32.88 -9.41 -8.26
CA GLY A 8 -33.67 -8.29 -8.80
C GLY A 8 -33.19 -6.93 -8.31
N GLN A 9 -32.80 -6.84 -7.03
CA GLN A 9 -32.18 -5.62 -6.49
C GLN A 9 -30.84 -5.31 -7.17
N ILE A 10 -29.99 -6.32 -7.39
CA ILE A 10 -28.69 -6.15 -8.06
C ILE A 10 -28.89 -5.69 -9.52
N GLU A 11 -29.83 -6.28 -10.25
CA GLU A 11 -30.14 -5.88 -11.62
C GLU A 11 -30.58 -4.41 -11.71
N GLU A 12 -31.40 -3.95 -10.76
CA GLU A 12 -31.80 -2.55 -10.65
C GLU A 12 -30.58 -1.63 -10.40
N GLN A 13 -29.71 -1.99 -9.45
CA GLN A 13 -28.49 -1.24 -9.16
C GLN A 13 -27.53 -1.20 -10.36
N LEU A 14 -27.41 -2.31 -11.09
CA LEU A 14 -26.62 -2.38 -12.32
C LEU A 14 -27.22 -1.48 -13.42
N SER A 15 -28.55 -1.40 -13.52
CA SER A 15 -29.23 -0.50 -14.45
C SER A 15 -28.95 0.97 -14.10
N GLN A 16 -29.09 1.33 -12.81
CA GLN A 16 -28.78 2.67 -12.31
C GLN A 16 -27.32 3.06 -12.59
N THR A 17 -26.37 2.14 -12.35
CA THR A 17 -24.94 2.36 -12.61
C THR A 17 -24.64 2.63 -14.09
N ARG A 18 -25.35 1.95 -15.00
CA ARG A 18 -25.25 2.21 -16.44
C ARG A 18 -25.84 3.56 -16.81
N GLN A 19 -27.01 3.91 -16.25
CA GLN A 19 -27.66 5.20 -16.50
C GLN A 19 -26.83 6.39 -15.99
N SER A 20 -26.09 6.22 -14.88
CA SER A 20 -25.19 7.24 -14.34
C SER A 20 -23.85 7.34 -15.06
N GLY A 21 -23.56 6.47 -16.03
CA GLY A 21 -22.29 6.46 -16.77
C GLY A 21 -21.08 6.02 -15.95
N THR A 22 -21.29 5.36 -14.79
CA THR A 22 -20.22 4.90 -13.90
C THR A 22 -19.98 3.38 -13.99
N PHE A 23 -20.65 2.71 -14.93
CA PHE A 23 -20.44 1.30 -15.22
C PHE A 23 -19.06 1.10 -15.84
N LYS A 24 -18.23 0.29 -15.17
CA LYS A 24 -16.87 -0.01 -15.60
C LYS A 24 -16.88 -1.15 -16.62
N ILE A 25 -16.16 -0.97 -17.72
CA ILE A 25 -15.99 -1.98 -18.77
C ILE A 25 -14.51 -2.36 -18.79
N GLU A 26 -14.23 -3.65 -18.81
CA GLU A 26 -12.87 -4.18 -18.95
C GLU A 26 -12.52 -4.27 -20.44
N HIS A 27 -11.33 -3.80 -20.80
CA HIS A 27 -10.79 -3.88 -22.16
C HIS A 27 -9.63 -4.88 -22.19
N PRO A 28 -9.85 -6.11 -22.69
CA PRO A 28 -8.82 -7.16 -22.70
C PRO A 28 -7.56 -6.75 -23.45
N ILE A 29 -6.43 -6.80 -22.75
CA ILE A 29 -5.09 -6.62 -23.32
C ILE A 29 -4.58 -8.00 -23.76
N SER A 30 -4.09 -8.08 -24.98
CA SER A 30 -3.68 -9.32 -25.68
C SER A 30 -2.17 -9.42 -25.94
N SER A 31 -1.40 -8.49 -25.41
CA SER A 31 0.07 -8.46 -25.45
C SER A 31 0.65 -8.30 -24.03
N PRO A 32 1.96 -8.48 -23.84
CA PRO A 32 2.61 -8.09 -22.59
C PRO A 32 2.41 -6.60 -22.25
N GLN A 33 2.56 -6.27 -20.97
CA GLN A 33 2.47 -4.89 -20.48
C GLN A 33 3.72 -4.09 -20.88
N GLN A 34 3.53 -3.03 -21.67
CA GLN A 34 4.59 -2.17 -22.21
C GLN A 34 3.98 -0.86 -22.77
N PRO A 35 4.78 0.14 -23.20
CA PRO A 35 4.26 1.41 -23.70
C PRO A 35 3.29 1.29 -24.88
N GLU A 36 3.49 0.32 -25.78
CA GLU A 36 2.58 0.01 -26.89
C GLU A 36 2.03 -1.42 -26.74
N LEU A 37 0.72 -1.55 -26.60
CA LEU A 37 0.03 -2.81 -26.36
C LEU A 37 -1.11 -3.06 -27.33
N GLN A 38 -1.59 -4.30 -27.39
CA GLN A 38 -2.71 -4.69 -28.24
C GLN A 38 -3.98 -4.88 -27.41
N ILE A 39 -5.04 -4.15 -27.76
CA ILE A 39 -6.38 -4.33 -27.19
C ILE A 39 -7.22 -5.18 -28.16
N ASN A 40 -7.92 -6.19 -27.64
CA ASN A 40 -8.80 -7.08 -28.41
C ASN A 40 -8.15 -7.75 -29.65
N HIS A 41 -6.84 -8.03 -29.64
CA HIS A 41 -6.09 -8.62 -30.77
C HIS A 41 -6.09 -7.80 -32.09
N GLU A 42 -6.56 -6.56 -32.07
CA GLU A 42 -6.81 -5.80 -33.29
C GLU A 42 -5.99 -4.50 -33.34
N GLN A 43 -5.96 -3.74 -32.25
CA GLN A 43 -5.45 -2.37 -32.27
C GLN A 43 -4.21 -2.17 -31.40
N ALA A 44 -3.11 -1.78 -32.05
CA ALA A 44 -1.94 -1.24 -31.36
C ALA A 44 -2.30 0.11 -30.72
N THR A 45 -2.09 0.22 -29.41
CA THR A 45 -2.51 1.35 -28.58
C THR A 45 -1.38 1.76 -27.65
N ILE A 46 -1.16 3.07 -27.50
CA ILE A 46 -0.22 3.60 -26.51
C ILE A 46 -0.87 3.56 -25.13
N ASN A 47 -0.24 2.89 -24.17
CA ASN A 47 -0.72 2.79 -22.80
C ASN A 47 -0.20 3.93 -21.92
N LEU A 48 -1.11 4.82 -21.52
CA LEU A 48 -0.82 5.96 -20.62
C LEU A 48 -1.50 5.82 -19.25
N CYS A 49 -2.01 4.64 -18.90
CA CYS A 49 -2.75 4.40 -17.65
C CYS A 49 -2.26 3.19 -16.84
N ALA A 50 -1.05 2.69 -17.12
CA ALA A 50 -0.42 1.64 -16.31
C ALA A 50 0.42 2.21 -15.16
N ASN A 51 0.50 1.45 -14.06
CA ASN A 51 1.45 1.70 -12.98
C ASN A 51 2.86 1.15 -13.26
N ASN A 52 3.21 0.96 -14.54
CA ASN A 52 4.50 0.40 -14.98
C ASN A 52 5.55 1.51 -15.13
N TYR A 53 5.78 2.27 -14.07
CA TYR A 53 6.55 3.53 -14.09
C TYR A 53 7.95 3.40 -14.69
N LEU A 54 8.62 2.28 -14.44
CA LEU A 54 10.00 2.02 -14.88
C LEU A 54 10.08 1.10 -16.11
N GLY A 55 8.94 0.71 -16.69
CA GLY A 55 8.91 -0.20 -17.83
C GLY A 55 9.35 -1.63 -17.50
N LEU A 56 9.27 -2.04 -16.23
CA LEU A 56 9.79 -3.33 -15.76
C LEU A 56 8.86 -4.52 -15.96
N ALA A 57 7.55 -4.29 -16.18
CA ALA A 57 6.55 -5.37 -16.25
C ALA A 57 6.80 -6.46 -17.31
N ASN A 58 7.56 -6.15 -18.36
CA ASN A 58 7.97 -7.11 -19.39
C ASN A 58 9.50 -7.09 -19.63
N HIS A 59 10.28 -6.74 -18.60
CA HIS A 59 11.72 -6.59 -18.76
C HIS A 59 12.42 -7.98 -18.84
N PRO A 60 13.28 -8.24 -19.84
CA PRO A 60 13.83 -9.57 -20.11
C PRO A 60 14.60 -10.16 -18.92
N ARG A 61 15.34 -9.32 -18.16
CA ARG A 61 16.04 -9.77 -16.94
C ARG A 61 15.09 -10.26 -15.85
N LEU A 62 13.89 -9.66 -15.71
CA LEU A 62 12.93 -10.09 -14.70
C LEU A 62 12.21 -11.36 -15.14
N ILE A 63 11.92 -11.51 -16.44
CA ILE A 63 11.38 -12.74 -17.00
C ILE A 63 12.35 -13.90 -16.76
N GLU A 64 13.64 -13.69 -17.00
CA GLU A 64 14.63 -14.74 -16.79
C GLU A 64 14.79 -15.10 -15.30
N ALA A 65 14.88 -14.10 -14.42
CA ALA A 65 14.89 -14.33 -12.97
C ALA A 65 13.64 -15.09 -12.48
N ALA A 66 12.47 -14.83 -13.08
CA ALA A 66 11.25 -15.56 -12.76
C ALA A 66 11.33 -17.04 -13.19
N LYS A 67 11.86 -17.34 -14.38
CA LYS A 67 12.07 -18.73 -14.83
C LYS A 67 13.05 -19.49 -13.95
N GLU A 68 14.19 -18.88 -13.66
CA GLU A 68 15.19 -19.45 -12.72
C GLU A 68 14.57 -19.70 -11.34
N GLY A 69 13.72 -18.76 -10.89
CA GLY A 69 12.96 -18.90 -9.66
C GLY A 69 12.03 -20.12 -9.68
N LEU A 70 11.29 -20.33 -10.76
CA LEU A 70 10.41 -21.50 -10.93
C LEU A 70 11.20 -22.82 -10.93
N ASP A 71 12.34 -22.87 -11.62
CA ASP A 71 13.18 -24.06 -11.70
C ASP A 71 13.82 -24.41 -10.34
N HIS A 72 14.21 -23.40 -9.56
CA HIS A 72 14.90 -23.61 -8.28
C HIS A 72 13.96 -23.79 -7.09
N TYR A 73 12.88 -23.00 -7.02
CA TYR A 73 11.99 -22.92 -5.86
C TYR A 73 10.63 -23.60 -6.08
N GLY A 74 10.31 -24.00 -7.31
CA GLY A 74 9.01 -24.55 -7.69
C GLY A 74 7.95 -23.48 -7.96
N TYR A 75 6.75 -23.93 -8.36
CA TYR A 75 5.66 -23.03 -8.76
C TYR A 75 5.02 -22.26 -7.59
N GLY A 76 4.85 -22.90 -6.43
CA GLY A 76 4.19 -22.28 -5.29
C GLY A 76 4.31 -23.09 -4.01
N MET A 77 4.03 -22.44 -2.88
CA MET A 77 4.28 -23.01 -1.55
C MET A 77 3.14 -23.84 -0.97
N ALA A 78 1.90 -23.62 -1.44
CA ALA A 78 0.68 -24.25 -0.90
C ALA A 78 0.55 -24.19 0.64
N SER A 79 1.12 -23.15 1.26
CA SER A 79 1.20 -23.02 2.72
C SER A 79 1.45 -21.57 3.14
N VAL A 80 1.01 -21.23 4.35
CA VAL A 80 1.35 -19.96 5.00
C VAL A 80 2.79 -19.96 5.51
N ARG A 81 3.35 -18.77 5.73
CA ARG A 81 4.77 -18.57 6.08
C ARG A 81 5.26 -19.43 7.25
N PHE A 82 4.50 -19.50 8.35
CA PHE A 82 4.96 -20.14 9.59
C PHE A 82 4.90 -21.67 9.59
N ILE A 83 4.12 -22.30 8.70
CA ILE A 83 3.97 -23.76 8.66
C ILE A 83 5.07 -24.36 7.79
N CYS A 84 4.98 -24.12 6.47
CA CYS A 84 5.99 -24.56 5.51
C CYS A 84 6.07 -23.66 4.27
N GLY A 85 5.57 -22.42 4.38
CA GLY A 85 5.55 -21.45 3.29
C GLY A 85 6.76 -20.51 3.20
N THR A 86 7.76 -20.66 4.08
CA THR A 86 8.95 -19.80 4.05
C THR A 86 10.13 -20.53 3.39
N GLN A 87 10.53 -20.03 2.22
CA GLN A 87 11.80 -20.39 1.58
C GLN A 87 12.87 -19.32 1.83
N THR A 88 14.14 -19.67 1.59
CA THR A 88 15.29 -18.75 1.69
C THR A 88 15.10 -17.47 0.86
N ILE A 89 14.51 -17.56 -0.33
CA ILE A 89 14.26 -16.40 -1.20
C ILE A 89 13.32 -15.36 -0.58
N HIS A 90 12.36 -15.78 0.26
CA HIS A 90 11.46 -14.87 0.95
C HIS A 90 12.24 -14.00 1.94
N GLN A 91 13.11 -14.62 2.74
CA GLN A 91 13.95 -13.90 3.71
C GLN A 91 14.99 -13.02 3.02
N GLN A 92 15.55 -13.46 1.89
CA GLN A 92 16.45 -12.63 1.08
C GLN A 92 15.74 -11.40 0.52
N LEU A 93 14.49 -11.54 0.06
CA LEU A 93 13.69 -10.41 -0.40
C LEU A 93 13.36 -9.45 0.74
N GLU A 94 12.92 -9.96 1.91
CA GLU A 94 12.70 -9.17 3.12
C GLU A 94 13.95 -8.33 3.45
N HIS A 95 15.11 -8.97 3.56
CA HIS A 95 16.36 -8.28 3.86
C HIS A 95 16.75 -7.22 2.82
N LYS A 96 16.59 -7.51 1.52
CA LYS A 96 16.88 -6.54 0.46
C LYS A 96 15.96 -5.33 0.51
N LEU A 97 14.68 -5.52 0.83
CA LEU A 97 13.73 -4.42 1.00
C LEU A 97 14.09 -3.57 2.21
N SER A 98 14.47 -4.17 3.35
CA SER A 98 14.91 -3.43 4.53
C SER A 98 16.13 -2.55 4.22
N LEU A 99 17.15 -3.12 3.56
CA LEU A 99 18.34 -2.39 3.14
C LEU A 99 18.02 -1.26 2.15
N PHE A 100 17.17 -1.52 1.15
CA PHE A 100 16.80 -0.54 0.13
C PHE A 100 16.07 0.67 0.74
N LEU A 101 15.14 0.42 1.66
CA LEU A 101 14.33 1.46 2.27
C LEU A 101 14.99 2.14 3.47
N GLY A 102 16.10 1.58 3.99
CA GLY A 102 16.78 2.07 5.18
C GLY A 102 16.05 1.72 6.49
N MET A 103 15.35 0.58 6.53
CA MET A 103 14.58 0.10 7.68
C MET A 103 15.24 -1.14 8.31
N ASP A 104 14.85 -1.48 9.54
CA ASP A 104 15.44 -2.60 10.28
C ASP A 104 15.08 -3.98 9.70
N ASP A 105 13.79 -4.20 9.40
CA ASP A 105 13.28 -5.50 8.94
C ASP A 105 12.03 -5.31 8.06
N THR A 106 11.61 -6.40 7.40
CA THR A 106 10.48 -6.43 6.48
C THR A 106 9.67 -7.71 6.62
N ILE A 107 8.34 -7.59 6.49
CA ILE A 107 7.41 -8.72 6.32
C ILE A 107 6.72 -8.63 4.96
N LEU A 108 6.62 -9.76 4.26
CA LEU A 108 5.95 -9.88 2.96
C LEU A 108 4.47 -10.24 3.10
N TYR A 109 3.66 -9.68 2.20
CA TYR A 109 2.25 -9.98 1.97
C TYR A 109 2.01 -10.27 0.48
N SER A 110 0.87 -10.87 0.14
CA SER A 110 0.43 -11.08 -1.24
C SER A 110 0.17 -9.78 -2.01
N SER A 111 -0.17 -8.71 -1.30
CA SER A 111 -0.38 -7.38 -1.87
C SER A 111 -0.17 -6.30 -0.81
N CYS A 112 0.05 -5.04 -1.23
CA CYS A 112 0.04 -3.91 -0.30
C CYS A 112 -1.37 -3.66 0.30
N PHE A 113 -2.41 -4.17 -0.37
CA PHE A 113 -3.75 -4.15 0.19
C PHE A 113 -3.81 -4.98 1.48
N ASP A 114 -3.31 -6.21 1.43
CA ASP A 114 -3.21 -7.11 2.59
C ASP A 114 -2.25 -6.57 3.66
N ALA A 115 -1.12 -5.98 3.23
CA ALA A 115 -0.17 -5.37 4.15
C ALA A 115 -0.80 -4.28 5.01
N ASN A 116 -1.60 -3.40 4.39
CA ASN A 116 -2.34 -2.36 5.11
C ASN A 116 -3.49 -2.94 5.95
N ALA A 117 -4.21 -3.93 5.43
CA ALA A 117 -5.34 -4.56 6.14
C ALA A 117 -4.89 -5.23 7.45
N GLY A 118 -3.77 -5.98 7.42
CA GLY A 118 -3.21 -6.68 8.57
C GLY A 118 -2.37 -5.81 9.52
N LEU A 119 -2.19 -4.51 9.24
CA LEU A 119 -1.31 -3.63 10.01
C LEU A 119 -1.97 -3.12 11.30
N PHE A 120 -3.10 -2.44 11.17
CA PHE A 120 -3.60 -1.55 12.23
C PHE A 120 -4.17 -2.30 13.44
N GLU A 121 -5.02 -3.31 13.22
CA GLU A 121 -5.60 -4.09 14.32
C GLU A 121 -4.56 -4.92 15.09
N THR A 122 -3.45 -5.24 14.42
CA THR A 122 -2.34 -6.00 15.02
C THR A 122 -1.53 -5.14 15.98
N LEU A 123 -1.35 -3.86 15.67
CA LEU A 123 -0.49 -2.93 16.41
C LEU A 123 -1.23 -2.07 17.43
N LEU A 124 -2.50 -1.75 17.17
CA LEU A 124 -3.26 -0.75 17.92
C LEU A 124 -4.58 -1.33 18.46
N ASN A 125 -5.03 -0.80 19.59
CA ASN A 125 -6.30 -1.19 20.21
C ASN A 125 -7.17 0.02 20.58
N SER A 126 -8.23 -0.18 21.35
CA SER A 126 -9.19 0.87 21.73
C SER A 126 -8.63 2.01 22.59
N GLU A 127 -7.43 1.85 23.16
CA GLU A 127 -6.71 2.88 23.91
C GLU A 127 -5.90 3.81 22.99
N ASP A 128 -5.75 3.45 21.72
CA ASP A 128 -4.91 4.12 20.74
C ASP A 128 -5.74 4.95 19.74
N ALA A 129 -5.07 5.73 18.89
CA ALA A 129 -5.71 6.49 17.81
C ALA A 129 -4.95 6.43 16.49
N VAL A 130 -5.70 6.45 15.40
CA VAL A 130 -5.21 6.63 14.04
C VAL A 130 -5.68 7.98 13.49
N ILE A 131 -4.75 8.76 12.97
CA ILE A 131 -4.97 10.07 12.37
C ILE A 131 -4.67 9.94 10.88
N SER A 132 -5.72 9.81 10.06
CA SER A 132 -5.63 9.45 8.64
C SER A 132 -5.90 10.64 7.74
N ASP A 133 -5.10 10.81 6.68
CA ASP A 133 -5.44 11.73 5.58
C ASP A 133 -6.79 11.32 4.95
N ALA A 134 -7.58 12.31 4.54
CA ALA A 134 -8.89 12.11 3.92
C ALA A 134 -8.84 11.45 2.54
N LEU A 135 -7.71 11.50 1.82
CA LEU A 135 -7.53 10.88 0.51
C LEU A 135 -6.68 9.61 0.52
N ASN A 136 -6.39 9.06 1.70
CA ASN A 136 -5.69 7.78 1.81
C ASN A 136 -6.34 6.68 0.98
N HIS A 137 -5.49 5.78 0.47
CA HIS A 137 -5.93 4.66 -0.34
C HIS A 137 -6.95 3.76 0.40
N ALA A 138 -7.84 3.13 -0.36
CA ALA A 138 -8.91 2.30 0.19
C ALA A 138 -8.41 1.19 1.13
N SER A 139 -7.23 0.60 0.85
CA SER A 139 -6.63 -0.43 1.71
C SER A 139 -6.30 0.08 3.11
N ILE A 140 -5.81 1.32 3.22
CA ILE A 140 -5.56 1.97 4.52
C ILE A 140 -6.89 2.15 5.25
N ILE A 141 -7.89 2.69 4.57
CA ILE A 141 -9.22 2.94 5.14
C ILE A 141 -9.82 1.62 5.66
N ASP A 142 -9.76 0.55 4.87
CA ASP A 142 -10.30 -0.75 5.26
C ASP A 142 -9.51 -1.40 6.39
N GLY A 143 -8.17 -1.30 6.41
CA GLY A 143 -7.36 -1.75 7.54
C GLY A 143 -7.67 -0.99 8.84
N ILE A 144 -7.85 0.33 8.76
CA ILE A 144 -8.26 1.15 9.91
C ILE A 144 -9.65 0.75 10.41
N ARG A 145 -10.57 0.32 9.52
CA ARG A 145 -11.92 -0.13 9.91
C ARG A 145 -11.93 -1.46 10.67
N LEU A 146 -10.92 -2.31 10.48
CA LEU A 146 -10.72 -3.53 11.28
C LEU A 146 -10.19 -3.20 12.69
N CYS A 147 -9.40 -2.14 12.81
CA CYS A 147 -8.82 -1.69 14.07
C CYS A 147 -9.84 -1.05 15.03
N LYS A 148 -9.64 -1.26 16.33
CA LYS A 148 -10.48 -0.67 17.40
C LYS A 148 -10.05 0.74 17.83
N ALA A 149 -8.92 1.23 17.34
CA ALA A 149 -8.40 2.55 17.68
C ALA A 149 -9.40 3.66 17.35
N LYS A 150 -9.33 4.76 18.10
CA LYS A 150 -10.09 5.98 17.79
C LYS A 150 -9.62 6.52 16.45
N ARG A 151 -10.54 6.95 15.60
CA ARG A 151 -10.23 7.39 14.22
C ARG A 151 -10.46 8.89 14.11
N TYR A 152 -9.42 9.59 13.69
CA TYR A 152 -9.46 11.00 13.34
C TYR A 152 -9.09 11.13 11.86
N ARG A 153 -9.79 11.99 11.14
CA ARG A 153 -9.55 12.21 9.71
C ARG A 153 -9.31 13.69 9.47
N TYR A 154 -8.15 14.02 8.93
CA TYR A 154 -7.79 15.40 8.58
C TYR A 154 -7.91 15.60 7.06
N LYS A 155 -8.17 16.83 6.64
CA LYS A 155 -8.25 17.21 5.21
C LYS A 155 -6.92 16.96 4.50
N ASN A 156 -7.00 16.58 3.23
CA ASN A 156 -5.83 16.22 2.43
C ASN A 156 -4.69 17.25 2.53
N ARG A 157 -3.53 16.82 3.02
CA ARG A 157 -2.30 17.64 3.15
C ARG A 157 -2.49 18.94 3.95
N ASP A 158 -3.52 19.01 4.81
CA ASP A 158 -3.80 20.15 5.69
C ASP A 158 -3.15 19.93 7.06
N MET A 159 -1.99 20.56 7.28
CA MET A 159 -1.22 20.38 8.52
C MET A 159 -1.88 21.04 9.73
N ALA A 160 -2.69 22.08 9.51
CA ALA A 160 -3.44 22.71 10.60
C ALA A 160 -4.56 21.76 11.09
N ASP A 161 -5.28 21.13 10.16
CA ASP A 161 -6.32 20.15 10.50
C ASP A 161 -5.73 18.85 11.09
N LEU A 162 -4.55 18.43 10.62
CA LEU A 162 -3.77 17.34 11.22
C LEU A 162 -3.39 17.67 12.67
N GLU A 163 -2.84 18.85 12.93
CA GLU A 163 -2.48 19.30 14.29
C GLU A 163 -3.72 19.34 15.21
N GLN A 164 -4.86 19.83 14.73
CA GLN A 164 -6.10 19.79 15.49
C GLN A 164 -6.54 18.36 15.83
N CYS A 165 -6.43 17.41 14.90
CA CYS A 165 -6.72 16.00 15.16
C CYS A 165 -5.78 15.41 16.23
N LEU A 166 -4.49 15.74 16.18
CA LEU A 166 -3.50 15.30 17.18
C LEU A 166 -3.80 15.88 18.57
N ILE A 167 -4.16 17.16 18.66
CA ILE A 167 -4.57 17.81 19.92
C ILE A 167 -5.82 17.12 20.50
N GLN A 168 -6.81 16.84 19.66
CA GLN A 168 -8.04 16.15 20.07
C GLN A 168 -7.77 14.73 20.56
N ALA A 169 -6.97 13.95 19.84
CA ALA A 169 -6.59 12.60 20.23
C ALA A 169 -5.84 12.58 21.57
N LYS A 170 -4.86 13.48 21.74
CA LYS A 170 -4.10 13.63 22.99
C LYS A 170 -5.00 14.04 24.16
N SER A 171 -5.89 14.99 23.95
CA SER A 171 -6.85 15.45 24.97
C SER A 171 -7.86 14.37 25.36
N ALA A 172 -8.13 13.42 24.48
CA ALA A 172 -8.98 12.26 24.74
C ALA A 172 -8.27 11.11 25.48
N GLY A 173 -7.05 11.33 25.98
CA GLY A 173 -6.30 10.36 26.79
C GLY A 173 -5.79 9.16 26.01
N THR A 174 -5.57 9.32 24.70
CA THR A 174 -5.03 8.26 23.84
C THR A 174 -3.62 7.86 24.26
N ARG A 175 -3.33 6.55 24.31
CA ARG A 175 -2.03 5.98 24.67
C ARG A 175 -0.99 6.11 23.56
N HIS A 176 -1.31 5.63 22.35
CA HIS A 176 -0.47 5.76 21.16
C HIS A 176 -1.24 6.42 20.02
N MET A 177 -0.58 7.32 19.29
CA MET A 177 -1.14 7.97 18.10
C MET A 177 -0.31 7.56 16.89
N LEU A 178 -0.98 7.17 15.80
CA LEU A 178 -0.35 6.86 14.52
C LEU A 178 -0.91 7.79 13.45
N ILE A 179 -0.05 8.64 12.87
CA ILE A 179 -0.37 9.42 11.68
C ILE A 179 -0.20 8.52 10.46
N VAL A 180 -1.17 8.52 9.56
CA VAL A 180 -1.23 7.63 8.40
C VAL A 180 -1.50 8.43 7.15
N THR A 181 -0.62 8.31 6.16
CA THR A 181 -0.75 9.01 4.88
C THR A 181 -0.23 8.15 3.72
N ASP A 182 -0.85 8.24 2.54
CA ASP A 182 -0.17 7.90 1.29
C ASP A 182 1.08 8.81 1.16
N GLY A 183 2.19 8.29 0.65
CA GLY A 183 3.36 9.11 0.30
C GLY A 183 3.14 9.91 -0.98
N VAL A 184 2.46 9.30 -1.96
CA VAL A 184 1.98 9.93 -3.20
C VAL A 184 0.52 9.56 -3.41
N PHE A 185 -0.34 10.56 -3.49
CA PHE A 185 -1.78 10.37 -3.65
C PHE A 185 -2.12 9.96 -5.10
N SER A 186 -2.61 8.73 -5.25
CA SER A 186 -2.81 8.06 -6.54
C SER A 186 -3.65 8.82 -7.59
N MET A 187 -4.68 9.56 -7.14
CA MET A 187 -5.65 10.17 -8.05
C MET A 187 -5.26 11.57 -8.52
N ASP A 188 -4.41 12.29 -7.78
CA ASP A 188 -3.99 13.65 -8.13
C ASP A 188 -2.47 13.81 -8.35
N GLY A 189 -1.68 12.78 -8.01
CA GLY A 189 -0.22 12.76 -8.18
C GLY A 189 0.53 13.67 -7.20
N SER A 190 -0.13 14.20 -6.17
CA SER A 190 0.50 15.06 -5.18
C SER A 190 1.32 14.25 -4.17
N ILE A 191 2.43 14.83 -3.73
CA ILE A 191 3.32 14.23 -2.73
C ILE A 191 2.91 14.75 -1.34
N ALA A 192 2.87 13.84 -0.36
CA ALA A 192 2.60 14.19 1.03
C ALA A 192 3.67 15.14 1.59
N LYS A 193 3.26 16.01 2.52
CA LYS A 193 4.15 16.98 3.17
C LYS A 193 4.90 16.32 4.32
N LEU A 194 5.66 15.25 4.03
CA LEU A 194 6.18 14.38 5.08
C LEU A 194 7.09 15.08 6.08
N LYS A 195 7.83 16.13 5.67
CA LYS A 195 8.61 16.94 6.60
C LYS A 195 7.73 17.59 7.68
N GLU A 196 6.63 18.23 7.27
CA GLU A 196 5.66 18.88 8.17
C GLU A 196 4.92 17.84 9.01
N VAL A 197 4.54 16.70 8.42
CA VAL A 197 3.91 15.57 9.15
C VAL A 197 4.82 15.05 10.25
N CYS A 198 6.11 14.80 9.95
CA CYS A 198 7.06 14.33 10.94
C CYS A 198 7.34 15.39 12.02
N ASP A 199 7.34 16.68 11.67
CA ASP A 199 7.51 17.76 12.64
C ASP A 199 6.35 17.78 13.65
N LEU A 200 5.11 17.58 13.20
CA LEU A 200 3.94 17.41 14.07
C LEU A 200 3.99 16.10 14.86
N ALA A 201 4.46 15.01 14.25
CA ALA A 201 4.61 13.73 14.92
C ALA A 201 5.57 13.84 16.13
N ASP A 202 6.73 14.46 15.94
CA ASP A 202 7.71 14.70 17.01
C ASP A 202 7.14 15.57 18.13
N GLN A 203 6.44 16.66 17.78
CA GLN A 203 5.82 17.58 18.74
C GLN A 203 4.72 16.90 19.58
N HIS A 204 3.96 15.99 18.97
CA HIS A 204 2.84 15.32 19.61
C HIS A 204 3.16 13.92 20.13
N GLN A 205 4.40 13.43 19.95
CA GLN A 205 4.83 12.07 20.27
C GLN A 205 3.97 11.00 19.57
N ALA A 206 3.67 11.23 18.30
CA ALA A 206 2.97 10.28 17.45
C ALA A 206 3.96 9.52 16.56
N LEU A 207 3.56 8.32 16.14
CA LEU A 207 4.24 7.53 15.11
C LEU A 207 3.77 7.99 13.72
N VAL A 208 4.59 7.72 12.69
CA VAL A 208 4.28 8.00 11.28
C VAL A 208 4.32 6.72 10.47
N MET A 209 3.22 6.44 9.76
CA MET A 209 3.14 5.41 8.74
C MET A 209 2.86 6.03 7.36
N VAL A 210 3.62 5.56 6.37
CA VAL A 210 3.51 5.99 4.97
C VAL A 210 3.24 4.78 4.06
N ASP A 211 2.20 4.85 3.22
CA ASP A 211 2.05 3.93 2.09
C ASP A 211 2.74 4.52 0.87
N ASP A 212 3.85 3.88 0.49
CA ASP A 212 4.75 4.35 -0.56
C ASP A 212 4.63 3.54 -1.85
N SER A 213 3.45 2.96 -2.09
CA SER A 213 3.15 2.18 -3.29
C SER A 213 3.35 2.98 -4.58
N HIS A 214 3.06 4.28 -4.57
CA HIS A 214 3.23 5.19 -5.71
C HIS A 214 4.53 6.02 -5.65
N ALA A 215 5.55 5.54 -4.93
CA ALA A 215 6.83 6.23 -4.79
C ALA A 215 8.04 5.28 -4.87
N THR A 216 7.94 4.14 -4.17
CA THR A 216 9.04 3.17 -4.06
C THR A 216 9.52 2.73 -5.44
N GLY A 217 10.82 2.86 -5.69
CA GLY A 217 11.51 2.47 -6.91
C GLY A 217 11.86 3.63 -7.85
N PHE A 218 11.22 4.79 -7.74
CA PHE A 218 11.43 5.89 -8.70
C PHE A 218 11.39 7.30 -8.11
N LEU A 219 10.81 7.50 -6.93
CA LEU A 219 10.81 8.80 -6.25
C LEU A 219 11.98 8.87 -5.25
N GLY A 220 12.64 10.03 -5.18
CA GLY A 220 13.91 10.20 -4.44
C GLY A 220 15.12 10.03 -5.35
N ALA A 221 16.30 10.47 -4.90
CA ALA A 221 17.52 10.46 -5.71
C ALA A 221 17.96 9.01 -6.05
N ASP A 222 17.85 8.10 -5.09
CA ASP A 222 18.11 6.67 -5.23
C ASP A 222 16.83 5.85 -5.48
N GLY A 223 15.68 6.52 -5.64
CA GLY A 223 14.39 5.88 -5.86
C GLY A 223 13.81 5.18 -4.61
N ARG A 224 14.25 5.51 -3.40
CA ARG A 224 13.83 4.79 -2.20
C ARG A 224 12.38 5.08 -1.84
N GLY A 225 11.86 6.26 -2.15
CA GLY A 225 10.47 6.62 -1.89
C GLY A 225 10.28 8.07 -1.49
N SER A 226 9.09 8.37 -0.97
CA SER A 226 8.72 9.72 -0.56
C SER A 226 9.49 10.16 0.68
N HIS A 227 9.88 9.24 1.56
CA HIS A 227 10.68 9.54 2.75
C HIS A 227 12.10 10.01 2.42
N GLU A 228 12.70 9.49 1.34
CA GLU A 228 13.94 10.02 0.78
C GLU A 228 13.71 11.38 0.12
N TYR A 229 12.71 11.47 -0.76
CA TYR A 229 12.40 12.70 -1.48
C TYR A 229 12.09 13.89 -0.55
N CYS A 230 11.50 13.64 0.60
CA CYS A 230 11.16 14.65 1.60
C CYS A 230 12.23 14.84 2.70
N ASP A 231 13.42 14.24 2.57
CA ASP A 231 14.51 14.34 3.56
C ASP A 231 14.11 13.89 4.98
N VAL A 232 13.31 12.82 5.10
CA VAL A 232 12.80 12.29 6.37
C VAL A 232 13.01 10.78 6.55
N MET A 233 13.98 10.18 5.85
CA MET A 233 14.23 8.73 5.89
C MET A 233 14.29 8.13 7.31
N ASN A 234 14.88 8.84 8.27
CA ASN A 234 15.05 8.37 9.64
C ASN A 234 13.89 8.75 10.59
N ARG A 235 12.77 9.24 10.06
CA ARG A 235 11.63 9.78 10.85
C ARG A 235 10.30 9.10 10.54
N ILE A 236 10.29 8.10 9.68
CA ILE A 236 9.11 7.28 9.38
C ILE A 236 9.23 5.97 10.15
N ASP A 237 8.23 5.60 10.93
CA ASP A 237 8.26 4.39 11.76
C ASP A 237 7.88 3.14 10.95
N ILE A 238 6.94 3.30 10.01
CA ILE A 238 6.37 2.20 9.24
C ILE A 238 6.20 2.63 7.78
N ILE A 239 6.72 1.84 6.86
CA ILE A 239 6.48 2.00 5.42
C ILE A 239 5.76 0.76 4.92
N THR A 240 4.63 0.93 4.25
CA THR A 240 4.05 -0.12 3.40
C THR A 240 4.32 0.17 1.94
N GLY A 241 4.41 -0.87 1.13
CA GLY A 241 4.67 -0.72 -0.29
C GLY A 241 4.29 -1.95 -1.11
N THR A 242 4.33 -1.80 -2.43
CA THR A 242 3.88 -2.80 -3.38
C THR A 242 4.97 -3.21 -4.36
N LEU A 243 4.96 -4.48 -4.76
CA LEU A 243 5.72 -5.02 -5.88
C LEU A 243 4.91 -5.02 -7.18
N GLY A 244 3.62 -4.66 -7.11
CA GLY A 244 2.68 -4.60 -8.25
C GLY A 244 2.72 -3.30 -9.05
N LYS A 245 3.71 -2.42 -8.85
CA LYS A 245 3.84 -1.13 -9.57
C LYS A 245 5.24 -0.96 -10.18
N ALA A 246 6.02 0.04 -9.74
CA ALA A 246 7.34 0.33 -10.29
C ALA A 246 8.31 -0.86 -10.17
N LEU A 247 8.21 -1.64 -9.09
CA LEU A 247 9.07 -2.79 -8.80
C LEU A 247 8.62 -4.08 -9.52
N GLY A 248 8.29 -3.98 -10.81
CA GLY A 248 8.07 -5.13 -11.70
C GLY A 248 6.61 -5.43 -12.04
N GLY A 249 5.62 -4.99 -11.26
CA GLY A 249 4.21 -5.05 -11.71
C GLY A 249 3.52 -6.42 -11.63
N ALA A 250 4.15 -7.42 -11.00
CA ALA A 250 3.59 -8.77 -10.89
C ALA A 250 2.55 -8.86 -9.74
N ALA A 251 3.02 -9.07 -8.51
CA ALA A 251 2.21 -9.14 -7.30
C ALA A 251 3.12 -9.01 -6.07
N GLY A 252 2.54 -8.84 -4.88
CA GLY A 252 3.26 -8.73 -3.63
C GLY A 252 3.14 -7.35 -2.98
N GLY A 253 3.22 -7.34 -1.66
CA GLY A 253 3.37 -6.14 -0.85
C GLY A 253 4.21 -6.43 0.37
N PHE A 254 4.50 -5.39 1.13
CA PHE A 254 5.34 -5.51 2.31
C PHE A 254 5.05 -4.41 3.33
N THR A 255 5.48 -4.67 4.56
CA THR A 255 5.63 -3.68 5.63
C THR A 255 7.08 -3.67 6.08
N CYS A 256 7.71 -2.51 6.12
CA CYS A 256 9.07 -2.28 6.62
C CYS A 256 9.01 -1.35 7.83
N ALA A 257 9.66 -1.73 8.92
CA ALA A 257 9.60 -1.02 10.19
C ALA A 257 10.74 -1.48 11.12
N HIS A 258 10.77 -0.93 12.34
CA HIS A 258 11.63 -1.43 13.40
C HIS A 258 11.42 -2.95 13.64
N LYS A 259 12.49 -3.69 13.93
CA LYS A 259 12.48 -5.17 14.05
C LYS A 259 11.39 -5.72 14.97
N SER A 260 11.06 -5.02 16.06
CA SER A 260 10.02 -5.46 17.01
C SER A 260 8.62 -5.36 16.42
N ILE A 261 8.35 -4.35 15.58
CA ILE A 261 7.07 -4.20 14.88
C ILE A 261 6.91 -5.35 13.88
N ILE A 262 7.95 -5.61 13.09
CA ILE A 262 7.94 -6.68 12.09
C ILE A 262 7.82 -8.07 12.71
N ALA A 263 8.57 -8.32 13.79
CA ALA A 263 8.45 -9.57 14.53
C ALA A 263 7.03 -9.77 15.08
N TRP A 264 6.39 -8.70 15.58
CA TRP A 264 5.02 -8.77 16.09
C TRP A 264 3.99 -9.02 14.99
N LEU A 265 4.08 -8.31 13.85
CA LEU A 265 3.24 -8.56 12.69
C LEU A 265 3.33 -10.02 12.25
N ARG A 266 4.55 -10.57 12.18
CA ARG A 266 4.78 -11.98 11.80
C ARG A 266 4.07 -12.99 12.71
N GLN A 267 3.73 -12.62 13.95
CA GLN A 267 2.99 -13.49 14.88
C GLN A 267 1.47 -13.37 14.77
N ARG A 268 0.94 -12.27 14.19
CA ARG A 268 -0.47 -11.89 14.40
C ARG A 268 -1.22 -11.34 13.18
N SER A 269 -0.52 -10.88 12.15
CA SER A 269 -1.13 -10.33 10.92
C SER A 269 -1.44 -11.41 9.90
#